data_AF-A4I8D1-F1
#
_entry.id   AF-A4I8D1-F1
#
_cell.length_a   1.000
_cell.length_b   1.000
_cell.length_c   1.000
_cell.angle_alpha   90.00
_cell.angle_beta   90.00
_cell.angle_gamma   90.00
#
_symmetry.space_group_name_H-M   'P 1'
#
loop_
_entity.id
_entity.type
_entity.pdbx_description
1 polymer ?
#
loop_
_entity_poly.entity_id
_entity_poly.type
_entity_poly.pdbx_seq_one_letter_code
_entity_poly.pdbx_strand_id
1 'polypeptide(L)'
;MIYVPFAVGAGAFSVLNACGSIACWYGSRRRVMLLTGAINTCIGGAAVVMYPYDAKLSNVYMCAAATSASAQYLLHAMRTPQLLAPSMMNFLYALWSVGLLVYACQRARWVYALRYD
;
A
#
# COMPACT_ATOMS: atom_id res chain seq x y z
N MET A 1 14.18 17.38 -7.22
CA MET A 1 13.23 16.29 -6.96
C MET A 1 13.66 15.10 -7.80
N ILE A 2 13.92 13.94 -7.19
CA ILE A 2 14.20 12.71 -7.94
C ILE A 2 12.88 12.26 -8.57
N TYR A 3 12.80 12.23 -9.90
CA TYR A 3 11.65 11.69 -10.59
C TYR A 3 11.65 10.17 -10.44
N VAL A 4 10.63 9.63 -9.78
CA VAL A 4 10.42 8.19 -9.67
C VAL A 4 9.30 7.80 -10.63
N PRO A 5 9.58 6.97 -11.65
CA PRO A 5 8.57 6.53 -12.60
C PRO A 5 7.40 5.84 -11.88
N PHE A 6 6.17 6.02 -12.40
CA PHE A 6 4.97 5.44 -11.80
C PHE A 6 5.08 3.92 -11.61
N ALA A 7 5.52 3.21 -12.66
CA ALA A 7 5.67 1.76 -12.62
C ALA A 7 6.66 1.29 -11.54
N VAL A 8 7.74 2.06 -11.29
CA VAL A 8 8.70 1.76 -10.23
C VAL A 8 8.05 1.92 -8.85
N GLY A 9 7.35 3.03 -8.63
CA GLY A 9 6.65 3.28 -7.35
C GLY A 9 5.53 2.27 -7.08
N ALA A 10 4.73 1.96 -8.10
CA ALA A 10 3.64 0.98 -8.00
C ALA A 10 4.18 -0.45 -7.84
N GLY A 11 5.24 -0.82 -8.56
CA GLY A 11 5.93 -2.09 -8.40
C GLY A 11 6.51 -2.25 -6.99
N ALA A 12 7.19 -1.23 -6.47
CA ALA A 12 7.72 -1.24 -5.11
C ALA A 12 6.60 -1.38 -4.06
N PHE A 13 5.49 -0.64 -4.22
CA PHE A 13 4.31 -0.80 -3.38
C PHE A 13 3.80 -2.25 -3.38
N SER A 14 3.59 -2.84 -4.56
CA SER A 14 3.05 -4.19 -4.71
C SER A 14 3.95 -5.25 -4.07
N VAL A 15 5.26 -5.18 -4.31
CA VAL A 15 6.23 -6.12 -3.73
C VAL A 15 6.27 -5.99 -2.21
N LEU A 16 6.43 -4.77 -1.69
CA LEU A 16 6.54 -4.54 -0.25
C LEU A 16 5.22 -4.86 0.46
N ASN A 17 4.06 -4.57 -0.14
CA ASN A 17 2.77 -4.93 0.40
C ASN A 17 2.58 -6.46 0.45
N ALA A 18 2.98 -7.19 -0.59
CA ALA A 18 2.93 -8.65 -0.59
C ALA A 18 3.86 -9.24 0.50
N CYS A 19 5.10 -8.77 0.58
CA CYS A 19 6.06 -9.19 1.61
C CYS A 19 5.54 -8.90 3.02
N GLY A 20 5.03 -7.68 3.27
CA GLY A 20 4.45 -7.29 4.55
C GLY A 20 3.25 -8.16 4.93
N SER A 21 2.38 -8.48 3.98
CA SER A 21 1.20 -9.31 4.20
C SER A 21 1.57 -10.75 4.55
N ILE A 22 2.59 -11.30 3.88
CA ILE A 22 3.14 -12.64 4.17
C ILE A 22 3.76 -12.66 5.57
N ALA A 23 4.58 -11.65 5.91
CA ALA A 23 5.20 -11.55 7.22
C ALA A 23 4.15 -11.45 8.34
N CYS A 24 3.11 -10.63 8.15
CA CYS A 24 2.01 -10.51 9.10
C CYS A 24 1.22 -11.80 9.25
N TRP A 25 0.94 -12.48 8.15
CA TRP A 25 0.28 -13.78 8.17
C TRP A 25 1.12 -14.82 8.91
N TYR A 26 2.44 -14.83 8.73
CA TYR A 26 3.32 -15.75 9.44
C TYR A 26 3.28 -15.50 10.96
N GLY A 27 3.31 -14.24 11.38
CA GLY A 27 3.31 -13.86 12.80
C GLY A 27 1.96 -14.04 13.51
N SER A 28 0.83 -13.74 12.85
CA SER A 28 -0.49 -13.76 13.49
C SER A 28 -1.40 -14.90 13.05
N ARG A 29 -0.99 -15.68 12.02
CA ARG A 29 -1.80 -16.71 11.33
C ARG A 29 -3.14 -16.21 10.76
N ARG A 30 -3.35 -14.89 10.68
CA ARG A 30 -4.57 -14.30 10.15
C ARG A 30 -4.58 -14.36 8.61
N ARG A 31 -5.33 -15.31 8.05
CA ARG A 31 -5.48 -15.51 6.59
C ARG A 31 -5.95 -14.27 5.84
N VAL A 32 -6.70 -13.39 6.49
CA VAL A 32 -7.19 -12.13 5.91
C VAL A 32 -6.05 -11.27 5.38
N MET A 33 -4.88 -11.26 6.04
CA MET A 33 -3.72 -10.47 5.59
C MET A 33 -3.19 -10.92 4.23
N LEU A 34 -3.24 -12.22 3.93
CA LEU A 34 -2.86 -12.76 2.62
C LEU A 34 -3.85 -12.35 1.55
N LEU A 35 -5.15 -12.52 1.82
CA LEU A 35 -6.22 -12.18 0.86
C LEU A 35 -6.16 -10.71 0.49
N THR A 36 -6.08 -9.83 1.49
CA THR A 36 -6.03 -8.40 1.22
C THR A 36 -4.70 -7.97 0.61
N GLY A 37 -3.59 -8.59 1.03
CA GLY A 37 -2.28 -8.42 0.40
C GLY A 37 -2.32 -8.73 -1.09
N ALA A 38 -2.89 -9.87 -1.46
CA ALA A 38 -3.07 -10.27 -2.85
C ALA A 38 -3.96 -9.29 -3.62
N ILE A 39 -5.12 -8.90 -3.07
CA ILE A 39 -6.03 -7.95 -3.73
C ILE A 39 -5.34 -6.62 -4.00
N ASN A 40 -4.69 -6.01 -2.99
CA ASN A 40 -4.03 -4.72 -3.17
C ASN A 40 -2.87 -4.80 -4.17
N THR A 41 -2.16 -5.93 -4.20
CA THR A 41 -1.07 -6.19 -5.17
C THR A 41 -1.62 -6.32 -6.59
N CYS A 42 -2.76 -7.03 -6.77
CA CYS A 42 -3.45 -7.12 -8.06
C CYS A 42 -3.94 -5.76 -8.54
N ILE A 43 -4.52 -4.94 -7.65
CA ILE A 43 -4.92 -3.57 -7.98
C ILE A 43 -3.70 -2.74 -8.39
N GLY A 44 -2.58 -2.91 -7.68
CA GLY A 44 -1.32 -2.25 -8.03
C GLY A 44 -0.80 -2.66 -9.40
N GLY A 45 -0.85 -3.95 -9.73
CA GLY A 45 -0.52 -4.47 -11.06
C GLY A 45 -1.44 -3.93 -12.15
N ALA A 46 -2.76 -3.92 -11.91
CA ALA A 46 -3.74 -3.35 -12.83
C ALA A 46 -3.50 -1.86 -13.08
N ALA A 47 -3.14 -1.10 -12.04
CA ALA A 47 -2.79 0.31 -12.17
C ALA A 47 -1.54 0.53 -13.04
N VAL A 48 -0.53 -0.35 -12.96
CA VAL A 48 0.65 -0.27 -13.84
C VAL A 48 0.26 -0.49 -15.31
N VAL A 49 -0.59 -1.48 -15.58
CA VAL A 49 -1.05 -1.78 -16.95
C VAL A 49 -1.92 -0.67 -17.53
N MET A 50 -2.76 -0.03 -16.71
CA MET A 50 -3.66 1.03 -17.15
C MET A 50 -2.96 2.39 -17.33
N TYR A 51 -1.77 2.59 -16.75
CA TYR A 51 -1.11 3.90 -16.71
C TYR A 51 -0.89 4.58 -18.07
N PRO A 52 -0.53 3.85 -19.15
CA PRO A 52 -0.37 4.45 -20.48
C PRO A 52 -1.67 4.93 -21.11
N TYR A 53 -2.81 4.36 -20.71
CA TYR A 53 -4.12 4.66 -21.28
C TYR A 53 -4.89 5.70 -20.47
N ASP A 54 -4.83 5.58 -19.14
CA ASP A 54 -5.49 6.48 -18.20
C ASP A 54 -4.63 6.62 -16.94
N ALA A 55 -3.78 7.64 -16.95
CA ALA A 55 -2.89 7.95 -15.84
C ALA A 55 -3.69 8.38 -14.59
N LYS A 56 -4.85 9.02 -14.76
CA LYS A 56 -5.69 9.48 -13.66
C LYS A 56 -6.31 8.29 -12.93
N LEU A 57 -6.98 7.40 -13.66
CA LEU A 57 -7.55 6.17 -13.12
C LEU A 57 -6.49 5.30 -12.44
N SER A 58 -5.31 5.21 -13.04
CA SER A 58 -4.19 4.45 -12.46
C SER A 58 -3.71 5.03 -11.12
N ASN A 59 -3.65 6.36 -10.99
CA ASN A 59 -3.37 6.99 -9.70
C ASN A 59 -4.52 6.79 -8.69
N VAL A 60 -5.79 6.78 -9.14
CA VAL A 60 -6.94 6.46 -8.27
C VAL A 60 -6.83 5.04 -7.74
N TYR A 61 -6.52 4.05 -8.59
CA TYR A 61 -6.34 2.66 -8.17
C TYR A 61 -5.21 2.51 -7.16
N MET A 62 -4.04 3.14 -7.40
CA MET A 62 -2.95 3.12 -6.43
C MET A 62 -3.31 3.81 -5.12
N CYS A 63 -4.02 4.93 -5.19
CA CYS A 63 -4.50 5.64 -3.99
C CYS A 63 -5.44 4.75 -3.17
N ALA A 64 -6.41 4.10 -3.83
CA ALA A 64 -7.34 3.19 -3.19
C ALA A 64 -6.59 1.99 -2.57
N ALA A 65 -5.72 1.33 -3.33
CA ALA A 65 -4.94 0.19 -2.87
C ALA A 65 -4.05 0.55 -1.67
N ALA A 66 -3.35 1.68 -1.72
CA ALA A 66 -2.47 2.14 -0.64
C ALA A 66 -3.26 2.52 0.62
N THR A 67 -4.42 3.18 0.46
CA THR A 67 -5.31 3.52 1.58
C THR A 67 -5.88 2.26 2.22
N SER A 68 -6.36 1.31 1.40
CA SER A 68 -6.87 0.02 1.86
C SER A 68 -5.79 -0.78 2.59
N ALA A 69 -4.57 -0.84 2.03
CA ALA A 69 -3.44 -1.49 2.68
C ALA A 69 -3.14 -0.85 4.03
N SER A 70 -3.00 0.48 4.09
CA SER A 70 -2.75 1.22 5.33
C SER A 70 -3.82 0.92 6.40
N ALA A 71 -5.10 0.99 6.02
CA ALA A 71 -6.21 0.66 6.93
C ALA A 71 -6.14 -0.78 7.44
N GLN A 72 -5.80 -1.75 6.57
CA GLN A 72 -5.68 -3.16 6.95
C GLN A 72 -4.51 -3.39 7.93
N TYR A 73 -3.35 -2.78 7.69
CA TYR A 73 -2.22 -2.88 8.62
C TYR A 73 -2.55 -2.21 9.97
N LEU A 74 -3.25 -1.07 9.97
CA LEU A 74 -3.69 -0.44 11.22
C LEU A 74 -4.69 -1.32 11.99
N LEU A 75 -5.71 -1.85 11.30
CA LEU A 75 -6.67 -2.79 11.90
C LEU A 75 -5.98 -4.05 12.43
N HIS A 76 -4.96 -4.55 11.72
CA HIS A 76 -4.18 -5.70 12.15
C HIS A 76 -3.36 -5.41 13.42
N ALA A 77 -2.75 -4.22 13.52
CA ALA A 77 -2.04 -3.79 14.72
C ALA A 77 -2.99 -3.68 15.93
N MET A 78 -4.16 -3.06 15.77
CA MET A 78 -5.15 -2.96 16.85
C MET A 78 -5.66 -4.34 17.32
N ARG A 79 -5.71 -5.33 16.44
CA ARG A 79 -6.13 -6.70 16.75
C ARG A 79 -4.99 -7.60 17.25
N THR A 80 -3.77 -7.10 17.31
CA THR A 80 -2.58 -7.86 17.68
C THR A 80 -1.80 -7.07 18.73
N PRO A 81 -2.15 -7.19 20.02
CA PRO A 81 -1.59 -6.32 21.08
C PRO A 81 -0.06 -6.39 21.19
N GLN A 82 0.57 -7.48 20.76
CA GLN A 82 2.03 -7.58 20.66
C GLN A 82 2.66 -6.56 19.69
N LEU A 83 1.92 -6.11 18.66
CA LEU A 83 2.36 -5.06 17.74
C LEU A 83 2.30 -3.65 18.36
N LEU A 84 1.62 -3.50 19.51
CA LEU A 84 1.55 -2.23 20.25
C LEU A 84 2.67 -2.10 21.30
N ALA A 85 3.37 -3.19 21.61
CA ALA A 85 4.53 -3.16 22.50
C ALA A 85 5.70 -2.39 21.85
N PRO A 86 6.56 -1.73 22.61
CA PRO A 86 7.76 -1.11 22.06
C PRO A 86 8.72 -2.20 21.56
N SER A 87 8.91 -2.27 20.25
CA SER A 87 9.95 -3.10 19.61
C SER A 87 10.39 -2.48 18.30
N MET A 88 11.62 -2.76 17.87
CA MET A 88 12.14 -2.26 16.59
C MET A 88 11.28 -2.73 15.40
N MET A 89 10.76 -3.96 15.46
CA MET A 89 9.89 -4.50 14.42
C MET A 89 8.55 -3.77 14.37
N ASN A 90 7.99 -3.41 15.52
CA ASN A 90 6.73 -2.66 15.59
C ASN A 90 6.92 -1.22 15.10
N PHE A 91 8.09 -0.63 15.34
CA PHE A 91 8.44 0.66 14.77
C PHE A 91 8.50 0.61 13.23
N LEU A 92 9.15 -0.42 12.66
CA LEU A 92 9.16 -0.63 11.21
C LEU A 92 7.75 -0.85 10.64
N TYR A 93 6.91 -1.58 11.36
CA TYR A 93 5.51 -1.79 11.01
C TYR A 93 4.70 -0.48 10.99
N ALA A 94 4.89 0.36 12.00
CA ALA A 94 4.26 1.68 12.08
C ALA A 94 4.74 2.58 10.94
N LEU A 95 6.06 2.64 10.69
CA LEU A 95 6.64 3.36 9.57
C LEU A 95 6.10 2.87 8.23
N TRP A 96 5.94 1.56 8.06
CA TRP A 96 5.32 0.99 6.87
C TRP A 96 3.88 1.49 6.69
N SER A 97 3.06 1.40 7.74
CA SER A 97 1.66 1.83 7.70
C SER A 97 1.51 3.33 7.40
N VAL A 98 2.38 4.16 7.98
CA VAL A 98 2.46 5.60 7.70
C VAL A 98 2.97 5.86 6.28
N GLY A 99 4.00 5.15 5.84
CA GLY A 99 4.55 5.26 4.48
C GLY A 99 3.50 4.94 3.41
N LEU A 100 2.66 3.94 3.64
CA LEU A 100 1.51 3.64 2.78
C LEU A 100 0.51 4.79 2.71
N LEU A 101 0.23 5.44 3.83
CA LEU A 101 -0.68 6.59 3.88
C LEU A 101 -0.08 7.80 3.15
N VAL A 102 1.21 8.08 3.35
CA VAL A 102 1.93 9.15 2.64
C VAL A 102 1.90 8.88 1.13
N TYR A 103 2.13 7.64 0.72
CA TYR A 103 2.04 7.24 -0.68
C TYR A 103 0.63 7.41 -1.24
N ALA A 104 -0.42 7.05 -0.48
CA ALA A 104 -1.80 7.30 -0.86
C ALA A 104 -2.09 8.79 -1.05
N CYS A 105 -1.69 9.64 -0.10
CA CYS A 105 -1.82 11.09 -0.21
C CYS A 105 -1.08 11.66 -1.42
N GLN A 106 0.14 11.17 -1.70
CA GLN A 106 0.89 11.55 -2.88
C GLN A 106 0.13 11.20 -4.16
N ARG A 107 -0.46 10.01 -4.25
CA ARG A 107 -1.27 9.60 -5.42
C ARG A 107 -2.56 10.39 -5.54
N ALA A 108 -3.23 10.71 -4.44
CA ALA A 108 -4.39 11.59 -4.44
C ALA A 108 -4.07 12.98 -5.01
N ARG A 109 -2.90 13.54 -4.68
CA ARG A 109 -2.42 14.81 -5.25
C ARG A 109 -2.24 14.73 -6.76
N TRP A 110 -1.75 13.60 -7.28
CA TRP A 110 -1.65 13.37 -8.73
C TRP A 110 -3.02 13.26 -9.39
N VAL A 111 -3.99 12.58 -8.77
CA VAL A 111 -5.37 12.54 -9.27
C VAL A 111 -5.95 13.95 -9.39
N TYR A 112 -5.72 14.79 -8.38
CA TYR A 112 -6.17 16.18 -8.40
C TYR A 112 -5.45 17.02 -9.47
N ALA A 113 -4.14 16.82 -9.65
CA ALA A 113 -3.37 17.52 -10.67
C ALA A 113 -3.85 17.18 -12.09
N LEU A 114 -4.18 15.90 -12.33
CA LEU A 114 -4.70 15.37 -13.61
C LEU A 114 -6.22 15.54 -13.75
N ARG A 115 -6.86 16.46 -13.03
CA ARG A 115 -8.33 16.55 -13.01
C ARG A 115 -8.93 17.02 -14.34
N TYR A 116 -8.16 17.78 -15.11
CA TYR A 116 -8.58 18.42 -16.37
C TYR A 116 -7.88 17.84 -17.61
N ASP A 117 -7.00 16.87 -17.43
CA ASP A 117 -6.48 16.04 -18.52
C ASP A 117 -7.48 14.91 -18.80
#